data_AF-A0A350H5Y3-F1
#
_entry.id   AF-A0A350H5Y3-F1
#
_cell.length_a   1.000
_cell.length_b   1.000
_cell.length_c   1.000
_cell.angle_alpha   90.00
_cell.angle_beta   90.00
_cell.angle_gamma   90.00
#
_symmetry.space_group_name_H-M   'P 1'
#
loop_
_entity.id
_entity.type
_entity.pdbx_description
1 polymer ?
#
loop_
_entity_poly.entity_id
_entity_poly.type
_entity_poly.pdbx_seq_one_letter_code
_entity_poly.pdbx_strand_id
1 'polypeptide(L)' 'YLECPDCGKHIPVFGESKIDEIAKELGIDVLGKMPIMTKSASLADKGAFDLSENKYIEDATNKLIKLESE' A
#
# COMPACT_ATOMS: atom_id res chain seq x y z
N TYR A 1 -3.83 5.27 5.81
CA TYR A 1 -5.21 5.70 6.14
C TYR A 1 -6.02 4.46 6.54
N LEU A 2 -7.15 4.61 7.21
CA LEU A 2 -8.16 3.55 7.37
C LEU A 2 -9.28 3.85 6.37
N GLU A 3 -9.75 2.85 5.62
CA GLU A 3 -10.97 2.98 4.83
C GLU A 3 -12.15 2.49 5.68
N CYS A 4 -13.14 3.35 5.91
CA CYS A 4 -14.32 2.97 6.68
C CYS A 4 -15.14 1.92 5.90
N PRO A 5 -15.39 0.73 6.48
CA PRO A 5 -16.10 -0.34 5.77
C PRO A 5 -17.56 -0.01 5.45
N ASP A 6 -18.17 0.92 6.19
CA ASP A 6 -19.59 1.26 6.06
C ASP A 6 -19.84 2.40 5.06
N CYS A 7 -18.89 3.32 4.91
CA CYS A 7 -19.08 4.53 4.08
C CYS A 7 -17.94 4.86 3.11
N GLY A 8 -16.86 4.06 3.08
CA GLY A 8 -15.72 4.25 2.17
C GLY A 8 -14.87 5.49 2.46
N LYS A 9 -15.15 6.25 3.52
CA LYS A 9 -14.33 7.42 3.88
C LYS A 9 -12.92 6.98 4.25
N HIS A 10 -11.93 7.67 3.69
CA HIS A 10 -10.55 7.56 4.12
C HIS A 10 -10.31 8.39 5.38
N ILE A 11 -9.85 7.72 6.44
CA ILE A 11 -9.57 8.31 7.75
C ILE A 11 -8.06 8.35 7.92
N PRO A 12 -7.44 9.54 7.98
CA PRO A 12 -6.01 9.68 8.23
C PRO A 12 -5.69 9.46 9.71
N VAL A 13 -5.72 8.20 10.17
CA VAL A 13 -5.53 7.81 11.59
C VAL A 13 -4.24 8.39 12.19
N PHE A 14 -3.19 8.54 11.38
CA PHE A 14 -1.88 9.05 11.79
C PHE A 14 -1.59 10.46 11.22
N GLY A 15 -2.62 11.19 10.79
CA GLY A 15 -2.50 12.48 10.12
C GLY A 15 -2.34 12.38 8.61
N GLU A 16 -2.24 13.55 7.96
CA GLU A 16 -2.09 13.68 6.52
C GLU A 16 -0.79 13.06 6.01
N SER A 17 -0.88 12.28 4.94
CA SER A 17 0.30 11.67 4.32
C SER A 17 1.08 12.70 3.51
N LYS A 18 2.41 12.69 3.65
CA LYS A 18 3.34 13.52 2.86
C LYS A 18 4.19 12.71 1.87
N ILE A 19 3.79 11.47 1.59
CA ILE A 19 4.66 10.53 0.86
C ILE A 19 4.98 11.01 -0.56
N ASP A 20 4.05 11.66 -1.24
CA ASP A 20 4.26 12.15 -2.62
C ASP A 20 5.27 13.30 -2.66
N GLU A 21 5.25 14.18 -1.66
CA GLU A 21 6.20 15.28 -1.53
C GLU A 21 7.62 14.73 -1.33
N ILE A 22 7.79 13.80 -0.38
CA ILE A 22 9.09 13.19 -0.07
C ILE A 22 9.62 12.40 -1.28
N ALA A 23 8.78 11.62 -1.96
CA ALA A 23 9.17 10.84 -3.12
C ALA A 23 9.67 11.75 -4.27
N LYS A 24 8.97 12.86 -4.50
CA LYS A 24 9.37 13.88 -5.48
C LYS A 24 10.71 14.54 -5.11
N GLU A 25 10.92 14.90 -3.85
CA GLU A 25 12.19 15.47 -3.38
C GLU A 25 13.37 14.51 -3.57
N LEU A 26 13.14 13.22 -3.33
CA LEU A 26 14.15 12.18 -3.48
C LEU A 26 14.33 11.70 -4.93
N GLY A 27 13.48 12.13 -5.87
CA GLY A 27 13.52 11.67 -7.26
C GLY A 27 13.18 10.19 -7.42
N ILE A 28 12.33 9.64 -6.55
CA ILE A 28 11.88 8.25 -6.57
C ILE A 28 10.36 8.16 -6.75
N ASP A 29 9.88 7.01 -7.21
CA ASP A 29 8.44 6.77 -7.38
C ASP A 29 7.80 6.23 -6.10
N VAL A 30 6.55 6.62 -5.87
CA VAL A 30 5.69 5.96 -4.88
C VAL A 30 5.11 4.70 -5.51
N LEU A 31 5.52 3.53 -5.02
CA LEU A 31 5.12 2.23 -5.57
C LEU A 31 3.82 1.66 -4.98
N GLY A 32 3.24 2.33 -3.99
CA GLY A 32 1.98 1.92 -3.38
C GLY A 32 1.58 2.77 -2.19
N LYS A 33 0.26 2.85 -1.93
CA LYS A 33 -0.34 3.52 -0.77
C LYS A 33 -1.42 2.65 -0.16
N MET A 34 -1.04 1.91 0.88
CA MET A 34 -1.90 0.89 1.48
C MET A 34 -2.75 1.44 2.64
N PRO A 35 -4.04 1.08 2.74
CA PRO A 35 -4.81 1.30 3.95
C PRO A 35 -4.38 0.38 5.08
N ILE A 36 -4.88 0.65 6.28
CA ILE A 36 -4.85 -0.28 7.40
C ILE A 36 -5.83 -1.43 7.08
N MET A 37 -5.31 -2.63 6.86
CA MET A 37 -6.08 -3.82 6.48
C MET A 37 -6.09 -4.86 7.60
N THR A 38 -7.23 -5.02 8.26
CA THR A 38 -7.39 -5.98 9.37
C THR A 38 -7.22 -7.42 8.92
N LYS A 39 -7.63 -7.77 7.70
CA LYS A 39 -7.45 -9.11 7.11
C LYS A 39 -5.98 -9.48 6.97
N SER A 40 -5.18 -8.60 6.36
CA SER A 40 -3.73 -8.81 6.19
C SER A 40 -3.00 -8.89 7.54
N ALA A 41 -3.38 -8.05 8.51
CA ALA A 41 -2.85 -8.14 9.86
C ALA A 41 -3.15 -9.51 10.51
N SER A 42 -4.40 -10.00 10.40
CA SER A 42 -4.76 -11.31 10.93
C SER A 42 -4.02 -12.47 10.27
N LEU A 43 -3.73 -12.39 8.97
CA LEU A 43 -2.90 -13.38 8.27
C LEU A 43 -1.44 -13.34 8.72
N ALA A 44 -0.90 -12.14 8.97
CA ALA A 44 0.45 -11.97 9.52
C ALA A 44 0.57 -12.63 10.90
N ASP A 45 -0.38 -12.37 11.80
CA ASP A 45 -0.39 -12.95 13.16
C ASP A 45 -0.47 -14.48 13.14
N LYS A 46 -1.09 -15.06 12.11
CA LYS A 46 -1.20 -16.52 11.91
C LYS A 46 -0.01 -17.13 11.19
N GLY A 47 0.98 -16.33 10.77
CA GLY A 47 2.10 -16.80 9.96
C GLY A 47 1.71 -17.25 8.54
N ALA A 48 0.60 -16.75 8.01
CA ALA A 48 0.04 -17.11 6.70
C ALA A 48 -0.10 -15.88 5.79
N PHE A 49 0.86 -14.95 5.87
CA PHE A 49 0.79 -13.66 5.18
C PHE A 49 0.89 -13.77 3.66
N ASP A 50 1.47 -14.86 3.15
CA ASP A 50 1.54 -15.23 1.73
C ASP A 50 0.15 -15.36 1.08
N LEU A 51 -0.89 -15.61 1.87
CA LEU A 51 -2.28 -15.65 1.42
C LEU A 51 -2.96 -14.27 1.38
N SER A 52 -2.25 -13.18 1.73
CA SER A 52 -2.82 -11.84 1.74
C SER A 52 -2.96 -11.29 0.32
N GLU A 53 -4.19 -10.99 -0.09
CA GLU A 53 -4.44 -10.21 -1.31
C GLU A 53 -4.09 -8.73 -1.06
N ASN A 54 -3.28 -8.14 -1.94
CA ASN A 54 -2.90 -6.74 -1.84
C ASN A 54 -2.84 -6.04 -3.21
N LYS A 55 -3.95 -5.40 -3.58
CA LYS A 55 -4.05 -4.60 -4.81
C LYS A 55 -3.29 -3.26 -4.74
N TYR A 56 -2.86 -2.81 -3.56
CA TYR A 56 -2.30 -1.48 -3.35
C TYR A 56 -0.82 -1.35 -3.73
N ILE A 57 -0.20 -2.45 -4.16
CA ILE A 57 1.21 -2.55 -4.56
C ILE A 57 1.38 -3.05 -6.00
N GLU A 58 0.31 -3.06 -6.80
CA GLU A 58 0.34 -3.53 -8.19
C GLU A 58 1.32 -2.73 -9.05
N ASP A 59 1.41 -1.41 -8.82
CA ASP A 59 2.38 -0.54 -9.49
C ASP A 59 3.84 -0.97 -9.24
N ALA A 60 4.14 -1.48 -8.03
CA ALA A 60 5.44 -2.04 -7.71
C ALA A 60 5.75 -3.25 -8.60
N THR A 61 4.80 -4.19 -8.70
CA THR A 61 4.93 -5.39 -9.53
C THR A 61 5.09 -5.04 -11.00
N ASN A 62 4.24 -4.14 -11.53
CA ASN A 62 4.30 -3.69 -12.92
C ASN A 62 5.66 -3.06 -13.25
N LYS A 63 6.21 -2.27 -12.32
CA LYS A 63 7.52 -1.64 -12.51
C LYS A 63 8.64 -2.67 -12.54
N LEU A 64 8.61 -3.68 -11.66
CA LEU A 64 9.60 -4.76 -11.67
C LEU A 64 9.54 -5.58 -12.96
N ILE A 65 8.35 -5.97 -13.42
CA ILE A 65 8.17 -6.70 -14.68
C ILE A 65 8.74 -5.92 -15.87
N LYS A 66 8.50 -4.61 -15.91
CA LYS A 66 9.01 -3.74 -16.96
C LYS A 66 10.55 -3.70 -16.96
N LEU A 67 11.16 -3.59 -15.77
CA LEU A 67 12.62 -3.59 -15.62
C LEU A 67 13.26 -4.93 -16.03
N GLU A 68 12.57 -6.05 -15.82
CA GLU A 68 13.07 -7.37 -16.27
C GLU A 68 12.94 -7.56 -17.80
N SER A 69 12.09 -6.78 -18.45
CA SER A 69 11.81 -6.87 -19.89
C SER A 69 12.65 -5.90 -20.74
N GLU A 70 13.48 -5.07 -20.10
CA GLU A 70 14.41 -4.10 -20.71
C GLU A 70 15.86 -4.63 -20.67
#